data_AF-A0A1Y1IE14-F1
#
_entry.id   AF-A0A1Y1IE14-F1
#
_cell.length_a   1.000
_cell.length_b   1.000
_cell.length_c   1.000
_cell.angle_alpha   90.00
_cell.angle_beta   90.00
_cell.angle_gamma   90.00
#
_symmetry.space_group_name_H-M   'P 1'
#
loop_
_entity.id
_entity.type
_entity.pdbx_description
1 polymer ?
#
loop_
_entity_poly.entity_id
_entity_poly.type
_entity_poly.pdbx_seq_one_letter_code
_entity_poly.pdbx_strand_id
1 'polypeptide(L)'
;MNLGFNHFVSSTAALAILTGSKLVVESCLRVQEGSDERVNAQELYQRLMQQADQTLLSMMENAGGIAEEGFQLLVAGSLECLANCVRGSKVFRDAMREAMEQRNMFEQFGKFLSTEFLSRTVSAEVALIIRLHLAGMAVSLAFSADSRLWAIDRGLLKLVAAIYEASPLREHRKLSKQSESPLFRCNKVLLRLLTVNSAAEKMRAHNALEDLRPHKRKINSAEPETEPWAYYERFLEGGATRLLRRERSVEEWKDQEEKLSGDRSSAPGSSAGPAASPQSDKSSANARAATWRATAARSTRSCTGRPTRLIAKASPVEGARKVARNSSLMF
;
A
#
# COMPACT_ATOMS: atom_id res chain seq x y z
N MET A 1 -26.11 -15.59 5.78
CA MET A 1 -25.33 -14.39 5.41
C MET A 1 -23.85 -14.67 5.06
N ASN A 2 -23.34 -15.92 5.15
CA ASN A 2 -21.88 -16.15 5.02
C ASN A 2 -21.33 -16.34 3.59
N LEU A 3 -22.17 -16.63 2.59
CA LEU A 3 -21.66 -16.93 1.23
C LEU A 3 -21.01 -15.72 0.55
N GLY A 4 -21.63 -14.54 0.69
CA GLY A 4 -21.12 -13.30 0.08
C GLY A 4 -19.81 -12.84 0.69
N PHE A 5 -19.67 -12.93 2.01
CA PHE A 5 -18.45 -12.55 2.73
C PHE A 5 -17.26 -13.42 2.33
N ASN A 6 -17.43 -14.75 2.32
CA ASN A 6 -16.36 -15.66 1.93
C ASN A 6 -15.90 -15.44 0.48
N HIS A 7 -16.84 -15.28 -0.45
CA HIS A 7 -16.51 -14.96 -1.84
C HIS A 7 -15.70 -13.65 -1.95
N PHE A 8 -16.07 -12.64 -1.17
CA PHE A 8 -15.41 -11.36 -1.13
C PHE A 8 -13.97 -11.44 -0.57
N VAL A 9 -13.77 -12.16 0.53
CA VAL A 9 -12.44 -12.42 1.11
C VAL A 9 -11.56 -13.16 0.12
N SER A 10 -12.05 -14.24 -0.49
CA SER A 10 -11.30 -15.00 -1.50
C SER A 10 -10.97 -14.17 -2.74
N SER A 11 -11.88 -13.32 -3.19
CA SER A 11 -11.65 -12.43 -4.34
C SER A 11 -10.57 -11.39 -4.05
N THR A 12 -10.56 -10.82 -2.84
CA THR A 12 -9.55 -9.84 -2.40
C THR A 12 -8.18 -10.49 -2.31
N ALA A 13 -8.09 -11.68 -1.71
CA ALA A 13 -6.83 -12.44 -1.64
C ALA A 13 -6.33 -12.82 -3.06
N ALA A 14 -7.21 -13.27 -3.94
CA ALA A 14 -6.86 -13.55 -5.33
C ALA A 14 -6.35 -12.29 -6.05
N LEU A 15 -7.02 -11.15 -5.88
CA LEU A 15 -6.60 -9.88 -6.47
C LEU A 15 -5.22 -9.44 -5.94
N ALA A 16 -4.97 -9.57 -4.63
CA ALA A 16 -3.68 -9.26 -4.03
C ALA A 16 -2.54 -10.10 -4.63
N ILE A 17 -2.76 -11.41 -4.81
CA ILE A 17 -1.80 -12.31 -5.46
C ILE A 17 -1.59 -11.93 -6.93
N LEU A 18 -2.67 -11.70 -7.68
CA LEU A 18 -2.62 -11.43 -9.11
C LEU A 18 -1.94 -10.09 -9.41
N THR A 19 -2.20 -9.06 -8.61
CA THR A 19 -1.55 -7.75 -8.74
C THR A 19 -0.05 -7.80 -8.43
N GLY A 20 0.45 -8.90 -7.85
CA GLY A 20 1.88 -9.18 -7.80
C GLY A 20 2.56 -9.19 -9.17
N SER A 21 1.80 -9.42 -10.26
CA SER A 21 2.29 -9.30 -11.62
C SER A 21 2.05 -7.90 -12.20
N LYS A 22 3.13 -7.26 -12.68
CA LYS A 22 3.05 -5.98 -13.40
C LYS A 22 2.07 -6.03 -14.58
N LEU A 23 2.07 -7.12 -15.35
CA LEU A 23 1.19 -7.29 -16.51
C LEU A 23 -0.29 -7.29 -16.11
N VAL A 24 -0.60 -7.88 -14.94
CA VAL A 24 -1.96 -7.86 -14.41
C VAL A 24 -2.34 -6.44 -13.99
N VAL A 25 -1.47 -5.73 -13.27
CA VAL A 25 -1.73 -4.33 -12.89
C VAL A 25 -2.00 -3.48 -14.13
N GLU A 26 -1.15 -3.54 -15.16
CA GLU A 26 -1.36 -2.79 -16.40
C GLU A 26 -2.65 -3.20 -17.12
N SER A 27 -2.97 -4.50 -17.13
CA SER A 27 -4.22 -5.00 -17.71
C SER A 27 -5.45 -4.49 -16.96
N CYS A 28 -5.40 -4.45 -15.62
CA CYS A 28 -6.46 -3.93 -14.76
C CYS A 28 -6.75 -2.44 -15.02
N LEU A 29 -5.72 -1.67 -15.38
CA LEU A 29 -5.88 -0.24 -15.70
C LEU A 29 -6.42 0.00 -17.12
N ARG A 30 -6.39 -1.02 -18.00
CA ARG A 30 -6.82 -0.95 -19.41
C ARG A 30 -8.14 -1.67 -19.71
N VAL A 31 -8.89 -2.10 -18.68
CA VAL A 31 -10.02 -3.03 -18.83
C VAL A 31 -11.15 -2.51 -19.74
N GLN A 32 -11.38 -1.20 -19.79
CA GLN A 32 -12.44 -0.62 -20.61
C GLN A 32 -11.83 0.08 -21.84
N GLU A 33 -12.14 -0.43 -23.03
CA GLU A 33 -11.79 0.23 -24.30
C GLU A 33 -12.32 1.68 -24.29
N GLY A 34 -11.43 2.65 -24.49
CA GLY A 34 -11.76 4.08 -24.49
C GLY A 34 -11.79 4.76 -23.13
N SER A 35 -11.60 4.04 -22.02
CA SER A 35 -11.42 4.65 -20.70
C SER A 35 -10.00 5.18 -20.50
N ASP A 36 -9.87 6.30 -19.79
CA ASP A 36 -8.58 6.86 -19.40
C ASP A 36 -7.97 5.99 -18.28
N GLU A 37 -6.76 5.44 -18.51
CA GLU A 37 -6.03 4.63 -17.53
C GLU A 37 -5.88 5.36 -16.18
N ARG A 38 -5.78 6.69 -16.20
CA ARG A 38 -5.67 7.52 -15.00
C ARG A 38 -6.95 7.53 -14.18
N VAL A 39 -8.11 7.61 -14.84
CA VAL A 39 -9.43 7.52 -14.17
C VAL A 39 -9.60 6.14 -13.54
N ASN A 40 -9.24 5.08 -14.26
CA ASN A 40 -9.28 3.72 -13.73
C ASN A 40 -8.34 3.53 -12.53
N ALA A 41 -7.13 4.10 -12.60
CA ALA A 41 -6.17 4.06 -11.49
C ALA A 41 -6.69 4.79 -10.25
N GLN A 42 -7.30 5.97 -10.43
CA GLN A 42 -7.88 6.75 -9.35
C GLN A 42 -9.05 5.99 -8.70
N GLU A 43 -9.95 5.43 -9.51
CA GLU A 43 -11.08 4.64 -9.01
C GLU A 43 -10.60 3.39 -8.26
N LEU A 44 -9.61 2.66 -8.80
CA LEU A 44 -9.04 1.49 -8.15
C LEU A 44 -8.42 1.85 -6.80
N TYR A 45 -7.63 2.92 -6.74
CA TYR A 45 -7.04 3.42 -5.50
C TYR A 45 -8.13 3.77 -4.47
N GLN A 46 -9.16 4.54 -4.86
CA GLN A 46 -10.25 4.94 -3.97
C GLN A 46 -11.01 3.73 -3.43
N ARG A 47 -11.33 2.76 -4.29
CA ARG A 47 -12.04 1.53 -3.88
C ARG A 47 -11.22 0.71 -2.88
N LEU A 48 -9.93 0.50 -3.14
CA LEU A 48 -9.06 -0.26 -2.24
C LEU A 48 -8.89 0.44 -0.88
N MET A 49 -8.73 1.76 -0.89
CA MET A 49 -8.65 2.55 0.35
C MET A 49 -9.95 2.54 1.13
N GLN A 50 -11.09 2.77 0.46
CA GLN A 50 -12.40 2.74 1.08
C GLN A 50 -12.69 1.38 1.70
N GLN A 51 -12.33 0.29 1.01
CA GLN A 51 -12.48 -1.07 1.53
C GLN A 51 -11.64 -1.29 2.78
N ALA A 52 -10.35 -0.92 2.76
CA ALA A 52 -9.48 -1.03 3.93
C ALA A 52 -10.01 -0.21 5.11
N ASP A 53 -10.50 1.00 4.85
CA ASP A 53 -11.04 1.92 5.85
C ASP A 53 -12.33 1.42 6.49
N GLN A 54 -13.30 1.00 5.67
CA GLN A 54 -14.56 0.45 6.15
C GLN A 54 -14.35 -0.84 6.95
N THR A 55 -13.41 -1.67 6.50
CA THR A 55 -13.04 -2.89 7.22
C THR A 55 -12.42 -2.54 8.58
N LEU A 56 -11.46 -1.61 8.61
CA LEU A 56 -10.85 -1.13 9.84
C LEU A 56 -11.90 -0.62 10.83
N LEU A 57 -12.81 0.26 10.41
CA LEU A 57 -13.87 0.81 11.26
C LEU A 57 -14.79 -0.30 11.78
N SER A 58 -15.21 -1.22 10.90
CA SER A 58 -16.07 -2.34 11.29
C SER A 58 -15.39 -3.24 12.33
N MET A 59 -14.07 -3.45 12.23
CA MET A 59 -13.34 -4.24 13.23
C MET A 59 -13.20 -3.50 14.56
N MET A 60 -13.00 -2.18 14.54
CA MET A 60 -12.89 -1.37 15.76
C MET A 60 -14.24 -1.29 16.52
N GLU A 61 -15.36 -1.21 15.80
CA GLU A 61 -16.70 -1.18 16.39
C GLU A 61 -17.14 -2.54 16.98
N ASN A 62 -16.65 -3.65 16.40
CA ASN A 62 -17.09 -5.01 16.74
C ASN A 62 -16.01 -5.85 17.45
N ALA A 63 -15.05 -5.21 18.14
CA ALA A 63 -13.97 -5.90 18.85
C ALA A 63 -14.55 -6.94 19.85
N GLY A 64 -14.47 -8.23 19.51
CA GLY A 64 -15.07 -9.35 20.27
C GLY A 64 -15.97 -10.32 19.47
N GLY A 65 -16.18 -10.11 18.16
CA GLY A 65 -16.96 -11.01 17.29
C GLY A 65 -16.15 -12.07 16.55
N ILE A 66 -16.75 -13.25 16.29
CA ILE A 66 -16.11 -14.50 15.76
C ILE A 66 -15.54 -14.38 14.30
N ALA A 67 -15.66 -13.24 13.61
CA ALA A 67 -15.24 -13.09 12.21
C ALA A 67 -13.90 -12.35 12.01
N GLU A 68 -13.03 -12.30 13.03
CA GLU A 68 -11.78 -11.52 13.03
C GLU A 68 -10.81 -11.89 11.89
N GLU A 69 -10.66 -13.18 11.55
CA GLU A 69 -9.69 -13.63 10.53
C GLU A 69 -10.03 -13.11 9.13
N GLY A 70 -11.31 -13.10 8.74
CA GLY A 70 -11.73 -12.65 7.42
C GLY A 70 -11.49 -11.16 7.20
N PHE A 71 -11.78 -10.34 8.21
CA PHE A 71 -11.57 -8.89 8.12
C PHE A 71 -10.08 -8.52 8.14
N GLN A 72 -9.27 -9.24 8.92
CA GLN A 72 -7.81 -9.10 8.92
C GLN A 72 -7.23 -9.31 7.51
N LEU A 73 -7.68 -10.35 6.81
CA LEU A 73 -7.26 -10.65 5.44
C LEU A 73 -7.72 -9.58 4.43
N LEU A 74 -8.88 -8.95 4.64
CA LEU A 74 -9.35 -7.88 3.76
C LEU A 74 -8.46 -6.64 3.86
N VAL A 75 -8.12 -6.19 5.08
CA VAL A 75 -7.21 -5.05 5.27
C VAL A 75 -5.84 -5.36 4.67
N ALA A 76 -5.26 -6.50 5.03
CA ALA A 76 -3.95 -6.90 4.53
C ALA A 76 -3.93 -7.03 3.00
N GLY A 77 -4.93 -7.71 2.41
CA GLY A 77 -5.03 -7.90 0.96
C GLY A 77 -5.26 -6.59 0.19
N SER A 78 -6.05 -5.66 0.72
CA SER A 78 -6.20 -4.32 0.12
C SER A 78 -4.88 -3.55 0.14
N LEU A 79 -4.13 -3.59 1.24
CA LEU A 79 -2.82 -2.93 1.35
C LEU A 79 -1.76 -3.60 0.46
N GLU A 80 -1.80 -4.93 0.33
CA GLU A 80 -0.95 -5.67 -0.60
C GLU A 80 -1.21 -5.27 -2.05
N CYS A 81 -2.48 -5.22 -2.44
CA CYS A 81 -2.91 -4.78 -3.77
C CYS A 81 -2.44 -3.35 -4.07
N LEU A 82 -2.61 -2.43 -3.11
CA LEU A 82 -2.11 -1.06 -3.22
C LEU A 82 -0.59 -1.02 -3.41
N ALA A 83 0.17 -1.72 -2.58
CA ALA A 83 1.63 -1.77 -2.70
C ALA A 83 2.07 -2.33 -4.07
N ASN A 84 1.39 -3.37 -4.55
CA ASN A 84 1.61 -3.97 -5.86
C ASN A 84 1.31 -3.02 -7.02
N CYS A 85 0.20 -2.28 -6.97
CA CYS A 85 -0.15 -1.28 -7.97
C CYS A 85 0.84 -0.11 -8.00
N VAL A 86 1.24 0.39 -6.82
CA VAL A 86 2.26 1.44 -6.67
C VAL A 86 3.60 1.00 -7.27
N ARG A 87 3.99 -0.26 -7.06
CA ARG A 87 5.18 -0.86 -7.66
C ARG A 87 5.08 -0.96 -9.18
N GLY A 88 3.98 -1.53 -9.65
CA GLY A 88 3.82 -1.96 -11.05
C GLY A 88 3.52 -0.84 -12.04
N SER A 89 2.97 0.30 -11.59
CA SER A 89 2.41 1.31 -12.50
C SER A 89 2.75 2.75 -12.12
N LYS A 90 3.39 3.47 -13.04
CA LYS A 90 3.58 4.92 -12.95
C LYS A 90 2.23 5.65 -12.96
N VAL A 91 1.31 5.25 -13.84
CA VAL A 91 -0.03 5.86 -13.93
C VAL A 91 -0.76 5.75 -12.59
N PHE A 92 -0.60 4.63 -11.89
CA PHE A 92 -1.17 4.46 -10.55
C PHE A 92 -0.53 5.40 -9.51
N ARG A 93 0.79 5.59 -9.56
CA ARG A 93 1.47 6.55 -8.68
C ARG A 93 1.07 7.99 -8.96
N ASP A 94 0.87 8.36 -10.23
CA ASP A 94 0.38 9.68 -10.61
C ASP A 94 -1.06 9.91 -10.09
N ALA A 95 -1.96 8.94 -10.26
CA ALA A 95 -3.31 9.00 -9.71
C ALA A 95 -3.33 9.07 -8.17
N MET A 96 -2.46 8.30 -7.51
CA MET A 96 -2.28 8.34 -6.06
C MET A 96 -1.78 9.71 -5.58
N ARG A 97 -0.82 10.32 -6.29
CA ARG A 97 -0.31 11.68 -5.99
C ARG A 97 -1.45 12.70 -5.97
N GLU A 98 -2.33 12.64 -6.96
CA GLU A 98 -3.46 13.56 -7.12
C GLU A 98 -4.52 13.34 -6.05
N ALA A 99 -4.85 12.09 -5.74
CA ALA A 99 -5.78 11.79 -4.67
C ALA A 99 -5.25 12.22 -3.29
N MET A 100 -3.93 12.30 -3.13
CA MET A 100 -3.24 12.80 -1.93
C MET A 100 -3.07 14.31 -1.89
N GLU A 101 -3.68 15.07 -2.79
CA GLU A 101 -3.68 16.53 -2.71
C GLU A 101 -4.37 17.03 -1.42
N GLN A 102 -5.40 16.32 -0.97
CA GLN A 102 -6.23 16.70 0.18
C GLN A 102 -5.78 16.08 1.51
N ARG A 103 -5.06 14.96 1.49
CA ARG A 103 -4.64 14.21 2.69
C ARG A 103 -3.23 13.69 2.50
N ASN A 104 -2.40 13.82 3.52
CA ASN A 104 -1.05 13.25 3.44
C ASN A 104 -1.07 11.72 3.66
N MET A 105 -0.03 11.05 3.20
CA MET A 105 0.14 9.60 3.24
C MET A 105 0.10 9.05 4.68
N PHE A 106 0.65 9.79 5.64
CA PHE A 106 0.62 9.39 7.04
C PHE A 106 -0.79 9.47 7.64
N GLU A 107 -1.57 10.50 7.36
CA GLU A 107 -2.97 10.59 7.79
C GLU A 107 -3.80 9.43 7.24
N GLN A 108 -3.52 9.03 6.01
CA GLN A 108 -4.28 7.98 5.36
C GLN A 108 -3.89 6.58 5.83
N PHE A 109 -2.60 6.28 5.95
CA PHE A 109 -2.11 4.94 6.28
C PHE A 109 -1.73 4.75 7.76
N GLY A 110 -1.46 5.83 8.50
CA GLY A 110 -1.00 5.80 9.88
C GLY A 110 -2.00 5.17 10.85
N LYS A 111 -3.30 5.23 10.55
CA LYS A 111 -4.34 4.54 11.33
C LYS A 111 -4.17 3.01 11.36
N PHE A 112 -3.66 2.40 10.29
CA PHE A 112 -3.34 0.97 10.23
C PHE A 112 -2.08 0.62 11.04
N LEU A 113 -1.34 1.63 11.51
CA LEU A 113 -0.16 1.50 12.36
C LEU A 113 -0.43 1.94 13.81
N SER A 114 -1.65 2.40 14.11
CA SER A 114 -2.00 2.83 15.46
C SER A 114 -1.90 1.65 16.43
N THR A 115 -1.40 1.94 17.64
CA THR A 115 -1.32 0.92 18.70
C THR A 115 -2.68 0.34 19.02
N GLU A 116 -3.73 1.17 18.98
CA GLU A 116 -5.11 0.73 19.20
C GLU A 116 -5.53 -0.36 18.20
N PHE A 117 -5.34 -0.10 16.90
CA PHE A 117 -5.67 -1.09 15.88
C PHE A 117 -4.77 -2.33 15.98
N LEU A 118 -3.45 -2.14 16.02
CA LEU A 118 -2.50 -3.24 15.96
C LEU A 118 -2.52 -4.18 17.17
N SER A 119 -2.81 -3.67 18.37
CA SER A 119 -2.79 -4.49 19.59
C SER A 119 -4.15 -5.07 19.97
N ARG A 120 -5.25 -4.40 19.61
CA ARG A 120 -6.61 -4.82 20.01
C ARG A 120 -7.34 -5.61 18.95
N THR A 121 -6.98 -5.42 17.68
CA THR A 121 -7.88 -5.77 16.56
C THR A 121 -7.30 -6.83 15.63
N VAL A 122 -5.97 -6.99 15.64
CA VAL A 122 -5.27 -7.90 14.72
C VAL A 122 -4.31 -8.81 15.47
N SER A 123 -4.13 -10.03 14.94
CA SER A 123 -3.07 -10.92 15.40
C SER A 123 -1.69 -10.33 15.13
N ALA A 124 -0.66 -10.77 15.88
CA ALA A 124 0.71 -10.32 15.66
C ALA A 124 1.23 -10.63 14.25
N GLU A 125 0.81 -11.75 13.66
CA GLU A 125 1.14 -12.13 12.28
C GLU A 125 0.55 -11.15 11.27
N VAL A 126 -0.74 -10.81 11.41
CA VAL A 126 -1.39 -9.83 10.52
C VAL A 126 -0.82 -8.43 10.73
N ALA A 127 -0.53 -8.03 11.96
CA ALA A 127 0.17 -6.77 12.23
C ALA A 127 1.52 -6.67 11.51
N LEU A 128 2.28 -7.77 11.44
CA LEU A 128 3.52 -7.86 10.68
C LEU A 128 3.25 -7.72 9.17
N ILE A 129 2.27 -8.42 8.63
CA ILE A 129 1.88 -8.36 7.21
C ILE A 129 1.49 -6.93 6.81
N ILE A 130 0.66 -6.25 7.60
CA ILE A 130 0.25 -4.86 7.36
C ILE A 130 1.48 -3.94 7.30
N ARG A 131 2.38 -4.04 8.29
CA ARG A 131 3.63 -3.26 8.31
C ARG A 131 4.52 -3.58 7.11
N LEU A 132 4.55 -4.84 6.65
CA LEU A 132 5.32 -5.25 5.49
C LEU A 132 4.79 -4.66 4.18
N HIS A 133 3.47 -4.62 3.98
CA HIS A 133 2.88 -4.02 2.78
C HIS A 133 3.07 -2.51 2.76
N LEU A 134 2.90 -1.83 3.89
CA LEU A 134 3.18 -0.39 4.01
C LEU A 134 4.66 -0.07 3.78
N ALA A 135 5.57 -0.87 4.34
CA ALA A 135 7.00 -0.73 4.05
C ALA A 135 7.34 -1.03 2.58
N GLY A 136 6.67 -2.00 1.96
CA GLY A 136 6.79 -2.31 0.53
C GLY A 136 6.34 -1.14 -0.35
N MET A 137 5.21 -0.51 -0.03
CA MET A 137 4.73 0.70 -0.69
C MET A 137 5.74 1.85 -0.56
N ALA A 138 6.28 2.06 0.65
CA ALA A 138 7.33 3.06 0.89
C ALA A 138 8.60 2.80 0.06
N VAL A 139 9.00 1.53 -0.09
CA VAL A 139 10.09 1.12 -0.99
C VAL A 139 9.79 1.52 -2.43
N SER A 140 8.65 1.12 -2.99
CA SER A 140 8.31 1.44 -4.38
C SER A 140 8.28 2.95 -4.65
N LEU A 141 7.76 3.74 -3.71
CA LEU A 141 7.70 5.20 -3.83
C LEU A 141 9.07 5.86 -3.78
N ALA A 142 9.97 5.39 -2.91
CA ALA A 142 11.31 5.95 -2.77
C ALA A 142 12.26 5.53 -3.90
N PHE A 143 12.07 4.34 -4.46
CA PHE A 143 12.93 3.81 -5.51
C PHE A 143 12.57 4.39 -6.87
N SER A 144 11.27 4.57 -7.15
CA SER A 144 10.78 5.15 -8.40
C SER A 144 11.10 6.65 -8.52
N ALA A 145 11.76 7.04 -9.62
CA ALA A 145 12.20 8.42 -9.84
C ALA A 145 11.03 9.41 -9.96
N ASP A 146 9.92 8.97 -10.54
CA ASP A 146 8.69 9.76 -10.72
C ASP A 146 7.93 10.03 -9.42
N SER A 147 8.16 9.23 -8.37
CA SER A 147 7.44 9.37 -7.09
C SER A 147 8.25 9.88 -5.93
N ARG A 148 9.56 9.66 -5.94
CA ARG A 148 10.45 9.91 -4.80
C ARG A 148 10.26 11.28 -4.16
N LEU A 149 10.29 12.34 -4.95
CA LEU A 149 10.27 13.71 -4.42
C LEU A 149 8.89 14.12 -3.92
N TRP A 150 7.82 13.80 -4.64
CA TRP A 150 6.48 14.17 -4.17
C TRP A 150 6.04 13.30 -2.99
N ALA A 151 6.50 12.04 -2.91
CA ALA A 151 6.18 11.17 -1.79
C ALA A 151 6.74 11.73 -0.46
N ILE A 152 7.94 12.33 -0.48
CA ILE A 152 8.47 13.04 0.68
C ILE A 152 7.53 14.18 1.10
N ASP A 153 7.09 15.03 0.15
CA ASP A 153 6.14 16.12 0.45
C ASP A 153 4.80 15.61 1.00
N ARG A 154 4.37 14.43 0.54
CA ARG A 154 3.14 13.79 0.97
C ARG A 154 3.32 12.94 2.23
N GLY A 155 4.42 13.06 2.96
CA GLY A 155 4.57 12.44 4.29
C GLY A 155 5.12 11.02 4.30
N LEU A 156 5.87 10.61 3.27
CA LEU A 156 6.57 9.31 3.24
C LEU A 156 7.46 9.10 4.48
N LEU A 157 8.15 10.14 4.94
CA LEU A 157 9.04 10.04 6.10
C LEU A 157 8.27 9.79 7.40
N LYS A 158 7.11 10.44 7.57
CA LYS A 158 6.21 10.20 8.70
C LYS A 158 5.64 8.79 8.68
N LEU A 159 5.27 8.27 7.49
CA LEU A 159 4.88 6.87 7.34
C LEU A 159 6.02 5.92 7.75
N VAL A 160 7.26 6.19 7.33
CA VAL A 160 8.43 5.40 7.71
C VAL A 160 8.65 5.44 9.24
N ALA A 161 8.57 6.61 9.87
CA ALA A 161 8.66 6.76 11.32
C ALA A 161 7.56 5.96 12.04
N ALA A 162 6.33 6.03 11.56
CA ALA A 162 5.20 5.27 12.10
C ALA A 162 5.40 3.75 11.99
N ILE A 163 6.01 3.26 10.90
CA ILE A 163 6.34 1.83 10.76
C ILE A 163 7.42 1.45 11.78
N TYR A 164 8.44 2.30 11.99
CA TYR A 164 9.40 2.07 13.06
C TYR A 164 8.70 2.01 14.42
N GLU A 165 7.86 2.99 14.74
CA GLU A 165 7.12 3.06 16.00
C GLU A 165 6.29 1.79 16.25
N ALA A 166 5.49 1.38 15.27
CA ALA A 166 4.62 0.21 15.32
C ALA A 166 5.35 -1.14 15.34
N SER A 167 6.65 -1.19 15.00
CA SER A 167 7.39 -2.45 14.92
C SER A 167 8.10 -2.82 16.22
N PRO A 168 7.90 -4.03 16.78
CA PRO A 168 8.62 -4.46 17.97
C PRO A 168 10.09 -4.73 17.67
N LEU A 169 10.96 -4.44 18.64
CA LEU A 169 12.41 -4.54 18.47
C LEU A 169 12.91 -5.99 18.21
N ARG A 170 12.16 -7.00 18.67
CA ARG A 170 12.59 -8.41 18.68
C ARG A 170 12.18 -9.21 17.44
N GLU A 171 11.47 -8.62 16.49
CA GLU A 171 10.86 -9.36 15.37
C GLU A 171 11.86 -9.96 14.36
N HIS A 172 13.14 -9.55 14.38
CA HIS A 172 14.06 -9.85 13.26
C HIS A 172 15.44 -10.35 13.68
N ARG A 173 15.50 -11.44 14.45
CA ARG A 173 16.80 -12.02 14.85
C ARG A 173 17.47 -12.90 13.78
N LYS A 174 16.74 -13.38 12.78
CA LYS A 174 17.31 -14.29 11.77
C LYS A 174 17.75 -13.51 10.53
N LEU A 175 19.07 -13.45 10.30
CA LEU A 175 19.68 -12.80 9.12
C LEU A 175 19.11 -13.31 7.79
N SER A 176 18.76 -14.60 7.70
CA SER A 176 18.17 -15.19 6.49
C SER A 176 16.79 -14.63 6.12
N LYS A 177 16.11 -13.96 7.05
CA LYS A 177 14.77 -13.38 6.87
C LYS A 177 14.77 -11.86 6.93
N GLN A 178 15.94 -11.22 6.81
CA GLN A 178 16.06 -9.78 6.97
C GLN A 178 15.22 -8.99 5.95
N SER A 179 15.05 -9.48 4.71
CA SER A 179 14.18 -8.86 3.70
C SER A 179 12.68 -8.95 4.01
N GLU A 180 12.29 -9.83 4.94
CA GLU A 180 10.93 -9.96 5.49
C GLU A 180 10.74 -9.06 6.73
N SER A 181 11.66 -8.11 6.97
CA SER A 181 11.53 -7.12 8.03
C SER A 181 11.01 -5.77 7.51
N PRO A 182 9.93 -5.22 8.10
CA PRO A 182 9.54 -3.84 7.86
C PRO A 182 10.66 -2.85 8.17
N LEU A 183 11.38 -3.05 9.29
CA LEU A 183 12.47 -2.17 9.73
C LEU A 183 13.62 -2.15 8.74
N PHE A 184 14.01 -3.32 8.22
CA PHE A 184 15.05 -3.40 7.20
C PHE A 184 14.63 -2.69 5.91
N ARG A 185 13.39 -2.89 5.45
CA ARG A 185 12.85 -2.17 4.28
C ARG A 185 12.88 -0.66 4.50
N CYS A 186 12.48 -0.17 5.68
CA CYS A 186 12.58 1.24 6.04
C CYS A 186 14.03 1.75 5.99
N ASN A 187 15.02 0.99 6.47
CA ASN A 187 16.43 1.36 6.34
C ASN A 187 16.85 1.48 4.85
N LYS A 188 16.34 0.61 3.97
CA LYS A 188 16.59 0.70 2.53
C LYS A 188 15.90 1.89 1.87
N VAL A 189 14.70 2.26 2.31
CA VAL A 189 14.03 3.51 1.92
C VAL A 189 14.92 4.71 2.27
N LEU A 190 15.33 4.84 3.53
CA LEU A 190 16.15 5.95 4.00
C LEU A 190 17.48 6.04 3.25
N LEU A 191 18.18 4.90 3.12
CA LEU A 191 19.43 4.82 2.36
C LEU A 191 19.22 5.26 0.90
N ARG A 192 18.16 4.79 0.24
CA ARG A 192 17.87 5.14 -1.15
C ARG A 192 17.63 6.64 -1.31
N LEU A 193 16.85 7.25 -0.41
CA LEU A 193 16.59 8.69 -0.45
C LEU A 193 17.88 9.49 -0.25
N LEU A 194 18.75 9.07 0.66
CA LEU A 194 20.03 9.75 0.91
C LEU A 194 21.02 9.63 -0.26
N THR A 195 20.95 8.56 -1.07
CA THR A 195 21.80 8.42 -2.27
C THR A 195 21.46 9.39 -3.40
N VAL A 196 20.35 10.14 -3.29
CA VAL A 196 19.90 11.08 -4.31
C VAL A 196 19.90 12.48 -3.72
N ASN A 197 20.81 13.36 -4.17
CA ASN A 197 21.02 14.69 -3.59
C ASN A 197 19.72 15.50 -3.41
N SER A 198 18.88 15.57 -4.43
CA SER A 198 17.61 16.30 -4.36
C SER A 198 16.62 15.71 -3.35
N ALA A 199 16.64 14.39 -3.15
CA ALA A 199 15.80 13.74 -2.14
C ALA A 199 16.40 13.95 -0.74
N ALA A 200 17.72 13.91 -0.59
CA ALA A 200 18.38 14.17 0.69
C ALA A 200 18.21 15.62 1.17
N GLU A 201 18.33 16.60 0.26
CA GLU A 201 17.98 18.00 0.53
C GLU A 201 16.54 18.13 1.01
N LYS A 202 15.64 17.40 0.35
CA LYS A 202 14.23 17.38 0.71
C LYS A 202 13.97 16.73 2.07
N MET A 203 14.67 15.64 2.40
CA MET A 203 14.63 15.06 3.74
C MET A 203 15.08 16.06 4.81
N ARG A 204 16.15 16.83 4.54
CA ARG A 204 16.61 17.90 5.44
C ARG A 204 15.54 18.99 5.60
N ALA A 205 14.93 19.44 4.50
CA ALA A 205 13.87 20.44 4.54
C ALA A 205 12.63 19.99 5.33
N HIS A 206 12.37 18.68 5.38
CA HIS A 206 11.30 18.08 6.17
C HIS A 206 11.74 17.67 7.60
N ASN A 207 12.89 18.13 8.08
CA ASN A 207 13.43 17.81 9.42
C ASN A 207 13.49 16.30 9.73
N ALA A 208 13.81 15.47 8.73
CA ALA A 208 13.80 14.01 8.86
C ALA A 208 14.62 13.49 10.04
N LEU A 209 15.70 14.18 10.41
CA LEU A 209 16.56 13.78 11.52
C LEU A 209 15.83 13.80 12.87
N GLU A 210 15.03 14.84 13.13
CA GLU A 210 14.26 14.99 14.37
C GLU A 210 13.19 13.90 14.46
N ASP A 211 12.44 13.68 13.38
CA ASP A 211 11.37 12.68 13.32
C ASP A 211 11.90 11.24 13.47
N LEU A 212 13.11 10.96 12.97
CA LEU A 212 13.68 9.61 13.01
C LEU A 212 14.52 9.32 14.27
N ARG A 213 14.98 10.35 15.00
CA ARG A 213 15.84 10.19 16.18
C ARG A 213 15.24 9.28 17.27
N PRO A 214 13.95 9.34 17.61
CA PRO A 214 13.33 8.42 18.57
C PRO A 214 13.46 6.94 18.17
N HIS A 215 13.69 6.66 16.88
CA HIS A 215 13.76 5.32 16.32
C HIS A 215 15.18 4.79 16.12
N LYS A 216 16.23 5.53 16.54
CA LYS A 216 17.65 5.15 16.43
C LYS A 216 17.93 3.70 16.79
N ARG A 217 17.38 3.22 17.91
CA ARG A 217 17.59 1.84 18.38
C ARG A 217 17.06 0.80 17.38
N LYS A 218 15.87 1.05 16.81
CA LYS A 218 15.23 0.14 15.84
C LYS A 218 15.98 0.16 14.51
N ILE A 219 16.36 1.35 14.05
CA ILE A 219 17.19 1.55 12.84
C ILE A 219 18.47 0.73 12.92
N ASN A 220 19.24 0.85 14.01
CA ASN A 220 20.47 0.09 14.19
C ASN A 220 20.23 -1.40 14.35
N SER A 221 19.20 -1.81 15.09
CA SER A 221 18.91 -3.23 15.31
C SER A 221 18.53 -3.99 14.04
N ALA A 222 18.03 -3.29 13.01
CA ALA A 222 17.65 -3.90 11.75
C ALA A 222 18.84 -4.24 10.85
N GLU A 223 19.99 -3.57 11.03
CA GLU A 223 21.25 -3.83 10.31
C GLU A 223 22.46 -3.61 11.23
N PRO A 224 22.66 -4.47 12.25
CA PRO A 224 23.63 -4.25 13.32
C PRO A 224 25.08 -4.17 12.81
N GLU A 225 25.39 -4.78 11.67
CA GLU A 225 26.73 -4.78 11.08
C GLU A 225 27.14 -3.42 10.49
N THR A 226 26.18 -2.53 10.23
CA THR A 226 26.41 -1.29 9.46
C THR A 226 26.18 0.00 10.23
N GLU A 227 25.68 -0.08 11.46
CA GLU A 227 25.31 1.08 12.30
C GLU A 227 24.60 2.21 11.52
N PRO A 228 23.48 1.91 10.84
CA PRO A 228 22.87 2.79 9.84
C PRO A 228 22.53 4.19 10.36
N TRP A 229 22.19 4.34 11.65
CA TRP A 229 21.87 5.63 12.23
C TRP A 229 23.02 6.63 12.12
N ALA A 230 24.25 6.22 12.47
CA ALA A 230 25.41 7.12 12.45
C ALA A 230 25.68 7.64 11.03
N TYR A 231 25.40 6.82 10.03
CA TYR A 231 25.47 7.20 8.63
C TYR A 231 24.36 8.21 8.25
N TYR A 232 23.11 7.95 8.63
CA TYR A 232 21.99 8.87 8.34
C TYR A 232 22.15 10.23 9.02
N GLU A 233 22.56 10.23 10.28
CA GLU A 233 22.80 11.43 11.09
C GLU A 233 23.82 12.35 10.43
N ARG A 234 25.03 11.84 10.12
CA ARG A 234 26.09 12.63 9.46
C ARG A 234 25.65 13.21 8.12
N PHE A 235 24.89 12.46 7.33
CA PHE A 235 24.46 12.91 6.01
C PHE A 235 23.37 13.99 6.10
N LEU A 236 22.41 13.82 7.01
CA LEU A 236 21.32 14.78 7.22
C LEU A 236 21.77 16.06 7.95
N GLU A 237 22.87 16.02 8.70
CA GLU A 237 23.51 17.21 9.28
C GLU A 237 24.25 18.07 8.22
N GLY A 238 24.28 17.63 6.95
CA GLY A 238 25.00 18.33 5.88
C GLY A 238 26.51 18.11 5.93
N GLY A 239 26.98 17.16 6.74
CA GLY A 239 28.37 16.74 6.73
C GLY A 239 28.78 16.27 5.34
N ALA A 240 29.90 16.81 4.82
CA ALA A 240 30.50 16.39 3.57
C ALA A 240 30.99 14.94 3.68
N THR A 241 30.06 14.00 3.58
CA THR A 241 30.37 12.59 3.67
C THR A 241 30.85 12.19 2.27
N ARG A 242 32.16 12.25 2.03
CA ARG A 242 32.78 11.48 0.94
C ARG A 242 32.50 10.02 1.21
N LEU A 243 31.37 9.53 0.71
CA LEU A 243 30.95 8.17 0.96
C LEU A 243 31.88 7.21 0.25
N LEU A 244 32.68 6.52 1.04
CA LEU A 244 33.36 5.27 0.70
C LEU A 244 32.40 4.14 0.33
N ARG A 245 31.08 4.37 0.33
CA ARG A 245 30.10 3.39 -0.11
C ARG A 245 30.00 3.49 -1.62
N ARG A 246 30.58 2.50 -2.31
CA ARG A 246 30.39 2.23 -3.75
C ARG A 246 28.96 2.58 -4.12
N GLU A 247 28.79 3.60 -4.95
CA GLU A 247 27.49 3.93 -5.52
C GLU A 247 26.95 2.66 -6.16
N ARG A 248 25.81 2.19 -5.65
CA ARG A 248 25.14 1.06 -6.26
C ARG A 248 24.63 1.49 -7.62
N SER A 249 24.82 0.64 -8.62
CA SER A 249 24.31 0.91 -9.96
C SER A 249 22.77 0.97 -9.95
N VAL A 250 22.18 1.50 -11.02
CA VAL A 250 20.72 1.57 -11.16
C VAL A 250 20.13 0.16 -11.17
N GLU A 251 20.82 -0.80 -11.78
CA GLU A 251 20.47 -2.21 -11.85
C GLU A 251 20.50 -2.85 -10.46
N GLU A 252 21.56 -2.62 -9.67
CA GLU A 252 21.65 -3.14 -8.30
C GLU A 252 20.51 -2.61 -7.40
N TRP A 253 20.09 -1.35 -7.61
CA TRP A 253 18.94 -0.80 -6.90
C TRP A 253 17.63 -1.42 -7.37
N LYS A 254 17.48 -1.69 -8.66
CA LYS A 254 16.29 -2.35 -9.20
C LYS A 254 16.15 -3.78 -8.68
N ASP A 255 17.24 -4.54 -8.67
CA ASP A 255 17.28 -5.90 -8.12
C ASP A 255 16.92 -5.87 -6.62
N GLN A 256 17.42 -4.88 -5.90
CA GLN A 256 17.09 -4.66 -4.49
C GLN A 256 15.61 -4.31 -4.32
N GLU A 257 15.03 -3.47 -5.16
CA GLU A 257 13.60 -3.13 -5.14
C GLU A 257 12.72 -4.37 -5.36
N GLU A 258 13.04 -5.17 -6.37
CA GLU A 258 12.32 -6.41 -6.70
C GLU A 258 12.38 -7.41 -5.53
N LYS A 259 13.57 -7.59 -4.94
CA LYS A 259 13.76 -8.44 -3.76
C LYS A 259 12.98 -7.95 -2.54
N LEU A 260 12.98 -6.64 -2.28
CA LEU A 260 12.30 -6.06 -1.12
C LEU A 260 10.79 -5.96 -1.32
N SER A 261 10.31 -5.89 -2.56
CA SER A 261 8.88 -5.84 -2.83
C SER A 261 8.20 -7.20 -2.70
N GLY A 262 8.96 -8.28 -2.48
CA GLY A 262 8.43 -9.60 -2.25
C GLY A 262 8.01 -10.30 -3.53
N ASP A 263 8.77 -10.15 -4.63
CA ASP A 263 8.51 -10.90 -5.86
C ASP A 263 8.72 -12.40 -5.62
N ARG A 264 7.63 -13.07 -5.23
CA ARG A 264 7.58 -14.53 -4.98
C ARG A 264 7.81 -15.35 -6.25
N SER A 265 7.95 -14.69 -7.41
CA SER A 265 8.30 -15.27 -8.70
C SER A 265 9.62 -16.03 -8.67
N SER A 266 10.51 -15.69 -7.73
CA SER A 266 11.77 -16.41 -7.51
C SER A 266 11.61 -17.47 -6.41
N ALA A 267 10.72 -18.44 -6.63
CA ALA A 267 10.85 -19.71 -5.91
C ALA A 267 12.28 -20.24 -6.16
N PRO A 268 13.06 -20.59 -5.12
CA PRO A 268 14.39 -21.16 -5.29
C PRO A 268 14.22 -22.61 -5.78
N GLY A 269 13.96 -22.74 -7.07
CA GLY A 269 13.65 -24.00 -7.73
C GLY A 269 14.29 -24.01 -9.10
N SER A 270 15.34 -24.82 -9.21
CA SER A 270 16.01 -25.21 -10.45
C SER A 270 17.14 -24.28 -10.94
N SER A 271 18.26 -24.30 -10.21
CA SER A 271 19.55 -24.36 -10.89
C SER A 271 19.65 -25.71 -11.63
N ALA A 272 18.93 -25.82 -12.76
CA ALA A 272 19.17 -26.89 -13.71
C ALA A 272 20.57 -26.67 -14.29
N GLY A 273 21.41 -27.70 -14.24
CA GLY A 273 22.68 -27.72 -14.95
C GLY A 273 22.49 -27.43 -16.44
N PRO A 274 23.57 -27.10 -17.16
CA PRO A 274 23.51 -26.70 -18.55
C PRO A 274 22.98 -27.87 -19.41
N ALA A 275 21.70 -27.82 -19.73
CA ALA A 275 21.04 -28.73 -20.65
C ALA A 275 20.37 -27.91 -21.76
N ALA A 276 20.48 -28.48 -22.97
CA ALA A 276 20.26 -27.88 -24.28
C ALA A 276 19.03 -26.97 -24.44
N SER A 277 19.19 -25.98 -25.30
CA SER A 277 18.19 -25.04 -25.80
C SER A 277 16.86 -25.70 -26.19
N PRO A 278 15.71 -25.18 -25.72
CA PRO A 278 14.42 -25.42 -26.35
C PRO A 278 13.91 -24.20 -27.11
N GLN A 279 13.29 -24.49 -28.25
CA GLN A 279 12.57 -23.55 -29.10
C GLN A 279 11.42 -22.85 -28.35
N SER A 280 11.21 -21.58 -28.69
CA SER A 280 10.21 -20.69 -28.11
C SER A 280 8.79 -21.04 -28.55
N ASP A 281 7.94 -21.47 -27.62
CA ASP A 281 6.49 -21.55 -27.85
C ASP A 281 5.77 -20.37 -27.17
N LYS A 282 5.45 -19.35 -27.95
CA LYS A 282 4.68 -18.15 -27.55
C LYS A 282 3.17 -18.41 -27.35
N SER A 283 2.73 -19.66 -27.44
CA SER A 283 1.30 -20.05 -27.42
C SER A 283 0.67 -20.08 -26.01
N SER A 284 1.46 -20.35 -24.97
CA SER A 284 0.96 -20.59 -23.60
C SER A 284 0.48 -19.32 -22.86
N ALA A 285 1.11 -18.17 -23.11
CA ALA A 285 0.76 -16.92 -22.42
C ALA A 285 -0.59 -16.33 -22.89
N ASN A 286 -0.94 -16.49 -24.17
CA ASN A 286 -2.20 -16.00 -24.74
C ASN A 286 -3.42 -16.81 -24.28
N ALA A 287 -3.26 -18.12 -24.03
CA ALA A 287 -4.35 -18.96 -23.55
C ALA A 287 -4.81 -18.58 -22.13
N ARG A 288 -3.89 -18.18 -21.25
CA ARG A 288 -4.22 -17.75 -19.87
C ARG A 288 -4.89 -16.37 -19.83
N ALA A 289 -4.52 -15.46 -20.72
CA ALA A 289 -5.16 -14.14 -20.85
C ALA A 289 -6.59 -14.24 -21.43
N ALA A 290 -6.84 -15.17 -22.35
CA ALA A 290 -8.16 -15.38 -22.96
C ALA A 290 -9.20 -15.93 -21.97
N THR A 291 -8.81 -16.88 -21.11
CA THR A 291 -9.70 -17.44 -20.07
C THR A 291 -10.14 -16.38 -19.05
N TRP A 292 -9.28 -15.40 -18.74
CA TRP A 292 -9.62 -14.32 -17.82
C TRP A 292 -10.66 -13.34 -18.39
N ARG A 293 -10.54 -12.97 -19.68
CA ARG A 293 -11.53 -12.09 -20.34
C ARG A 293 -12.93 -12.73 -20.38
N ALA A 294 -13.00 -14.04 -20.57
CA ALA A 294 -14.27 -14.78 -20.58
C ALA A 294 -14.97 -14.83 -19.21
N THR A 295 -14.20 -14.93 -18.13
CA THR A 295 -14.74 -14.96 -16.75
C THR A 295 -15.18 -13.58 -16.27
N ALA A 296 -14.42 -12.52 -16.59
CA ALA A 296 -14.78 -11.13 -16.27
C ALA A 296 -16.07 -10.68 -16.99
N ALA A 297 -16.24 -11.07 -18.27
CA ALA A 297 -17.44 -10.76 -19.05
C ALA A 297 -18.72 -11.49 -18.58
N ARG A 298 -18.60 -12.60 -17.84
CA ARG A 298 -19.76 -13.28 -17.23
C ARG A 298 -20.22 -12.61 -15.93
N SER A 299 -19.30 -12.03 -15.16
CA SER A 299 -19.62 -11.34 -13.91
C SER A 299 -20.45 -10.07 -14.14
N THR A 300 -20.21 -9.34 -15.23
CA THR A 300 -20.93 -8.09 -15.56
C THR A 300 -22.32 -8.30 -16.16
N ARG A 301 -22.68 -9.50 -16.63
CA ARG A 301 -24.02 -9.78 -17.17
C ARG A 301 -25.08 -10.10 -16.11
N SER A 302 -24.70 -10.30 -14.85
CA SER A 302 -25.64 -10.71 -13.79
C SER A 302 -26.34 -9.55 -13.06
N CYS A 303 -26.11 -8.29 -13.44
CA CYS A 303 -26.62 -7.11 -12.71
C CYS A 303 -27.60 -6.24 -13.53
N THR A 304 -28.42 -6.82 -14.41
CA THR A 304 -29.56 -6.11 -15.01
C THR A 304 -30.83 -6.36 -14.19
N GLY A 305 -30.89 -5.72 -13.02
CA GLY A 305 -32.10 -5.68 -12.21
C GLY A 305 -33.22 -4.91 -12.91
N ARG A 306 -34.39 -5.55 -13.03
CA ARG A 306 -35.65 -4.95 -13.51
C ARG A 306 -35.95 -3.62 -12.79
N PRO A 307 -36.38 -2.57 -13.51
CA PRO A 307 -36.89 -1.36 -12.86
C PRO A 307 -38.29 -1.61 -12.31
N THR A 308 -38.43 -1.63 -10.99
CA THR A 308 -39.73 -1.61 -10.32
C THR A 308 -40.29 -0.20 -10.39
N ARG A 309 -41.37 0.00 -11.17
CA ARG A 309 -42.16 1.24 -11.17
C ARG A 309 -42.75 1.48 -9.79
N LEU A 310 -42.27 2.50 -9.09
CA LEU A 310 -42.96 3.07 -7.93
C LEU A 310 -44.11 3.96 -8.42
N ILE A 311 -45.34 3.55 -8.11
CA ILE A 311 -46.55 4.34 -8.29
C ILE A 311 -46.63 5.32 -7.11
N ALA A 312 -46.42 6.60 -7.38
CA ALA A 312 -46.67 7.67 -6.42
C ALA A 312 -48.18 7.91 -6.30
N LYS A 313 -48.77 7.60 -5.13
CA LYS A 313 -50.09 8.10 -4.74
C LYS A 313 -49.91 9.45 -4.05
N ALA A 314 -50.36 10.50 -4.71
CA ALA A 314 -50.60 11.79 -4.08
C ALA A 314 -51.93 11.75 -3.30
N SER A 315 -51.94 12.31 -2.09
CA SER A 315 -53.14 12.90 -1.53
C SER A 315 -52.77 14.13 -0.69
N PRO A 316 -53.54 15.22 -0.81
CA PRO A 316 -53.27 16.49 -0.16
C PRO A 316 -53.97 16.55 1.19
N VAL A 317 -53.33 17.18 2.19
CA VAL A 317 -54.08 17.81 3.28
C VAL A 317 -53.48 19.19 3.54
N GLU A 318 -54.28 20.14 3.11
CA GLU A 318 -54.30 21.55 3.41
C GLU A 318 -54.68 21.76 4.90
N GLY A 319 -53.95 22.60 5.63
CA GLY A 319 -54.15 22.72 7.08
C GLY A 319 -53.41 23.92 7.68
N ALA A 320 -54.04 25.07 7.60
CA ALA A 320 -53.54 26.38 7.95
C ALA A 320 -53.20 26.63 9.44
N ARG A 321 -52.33 27.65 9.62
CA ARG A 321 -52.48 28.84 10.51
C ARG A 321 -51.75 28.94 11.86
N LYS A 322 -51.20 30.16 12.01
CA LYS A 322 -50.90 31.00 13.20
C LYS A 322 -49.59 30.70 13.96
N VAL A 323 -48.58 31.59 13.90
CA VAL A 323 -48.41 32.94 14.50
C VAL A 323 -48.10 32.88 16.02
N ALA A 324 -46.85 33.21 16.37
CA ALA A 324 -46.39 34.03 17.52
C ALA A 324 -44.84 34.05 17.48
N ARG A 325 -44.16 35.16 17.10
CA ARG A 325 -43.68 36.25 17.98
C ARG A 325 -43.10 35.81 19.33
N ASN A 326 -41.77 35.91 19.46
CA ASN A 326 -40.99 36.62 20.50
C ASN A 326 -39.50 36.35 20.22
N SER A 327 -38.65 37.33 19.87
CA SER A 327 -38.13 38.45 20.67
C SER A 327 -37.20 38.03 21.82
N SER A 328 -35.89 38.18 21.54
CA SER A 328 -34.90 38.90 22.38
C SER A 328 -34.10 38.18 23.48
N LEU A 329 -32.90 38.76 23.68
CA LEU A 329 -31.88 38.66 24.75
C LEU A 329 -30.82 37.55 24.55
N MET A 330 -29.57 37.89 24.18
CA MET A 330 -28.50 38.50 25.01
C MET A 330 -28.36 37.84 26.39
N PHE A 331 -27.43 36.88 26.50
CA PHE A 331 -26.15 36.96 27.21
C PHE A 331 -25.29 35.75 26.81
#